data_AF-A0A939G8V4-F1
#
_entry.id   AF-A0A939G8V4-F1
#
_cell.length_a   1.000
_cell.length_b   1.000
_cell.length_c   1.000
_cell.angle_alpha   90.00
_cell.angle_beta   90.00
_cell.angle_gamma   90.00
#
_symmetry.space_group_name_H-M   'P 1'
#
loop_
_entity.id
_entity.type
_entity.pdbx_description
1 polymer ?
#
loop_
_entity_poly.entity_id
_entity_poly.type
_entity_poly.pdbx_seq_one_letter_code
_entity_poly.pdbx_strand_id
1 'polypeptide(L)'
;MKKFKNTYGQAYATADTEKKLLFRATLITAGKRDQIDYMGRFQDTWQFATVLGLVPDAIATAAREHLIDSNDNALSRLQTLKMA
;
A
#
# COMPACT_ATOMS: atom_id res chain seq x y z
N MET A 1 -0.64 7.28 21.13
CA MET A 1 -0.93 5.99 20.45
C MET A 1 0.24 5.63 19.55
N LYS A 2 0.82 4.43 19.67
CA LYS A 2 1.82 3.95 18.70
C LYS A 2 1.15 3.82 17.33
N LYS A 3 1.64 4.56 16.34
CA LYS A 3 1.21 4.48 14.95
C LYS A 3 1.73 3.15 14.38
N PHE A 4 0.85 2.17 14.21
CA PHE A 4 1.18 0.92 13.52
C PHE A 4 0.97 1.11 12.02
N LYS A 5 1.98 0.77 11.21
CA LYS A 5 1.87 0.81 9.75
C LYS A 5 0.81 -0.20 9.30
N ASN A 6 -0.02 0.18 8.33
CA ASN A 6 -0.93 -0.75 7.68
C ASN A 6 -0.17 -1.70 6.74
N THR A 7 -0.85 -2.72 6.18
CA THR A 7 -0.23 -3.73 5.30
C THR A 7 0.57 -3.12 4.16
N TYR A 8 0.06 -2.05 3.52
CA TYR A 8 0.74 -1.37 2.43
C TYR A 8 1.93 -0.54 2.91
N GLY A 9 1.81 0.15 4.04
CA GLY A 9 2.89 0.88 4.67
C GLY A 9 4.02 -0.04 5.16
N GLN A 10 3.68 -1.25 5.61
CA GLN A 10 4.66 -2.28 5.97
C GLN A 10 5.36 -2.82 4.72
N ALA A 11 4.61 -3.21 3.69
CA ALA A 11 5.16 -3.66 2.41
C ALA A 11 6.09 -2.60 1.79
N TYR A 12 5.66 -1.35 1.81
CA TYR A 12 6.50 -0.23 1.36
C TYR A 12 7.74 -0.05 2.21
N ALA A 13 7.68 -0.27 3.53
CA ALA A 13 8.86 -0.12 4.39
C ALA A 13 9.90 -1.21 4.13
N THR A 14 9.45 -2.45 3.91
CA THR A 14 10.30 -3.63 3.72
C THR A 14 10.76 -3.83 2.28
N ALA A 15 10.11 -3.20 1.30
CA ALA A 15 10.50 -3.26 -0.10
C ALA A 15 11.91 -2.68 -0.34
N ASP A 16 12.61 -3.22 -1.34
CA ASP A 16 13.86 -2.66 -1.84
C ASP A 16 13.66 -1.30 -2.53
N THR A 17 14.77 -0.64 -2.86
CA THR A 17 14.74 0.69 -3.48
C THR A 17 14.04 0.68 -4.83
N GLU A 18 14.22 -0.36 -5.64
CA GLU A 18 13.64 -0.45 -6.98
C GLU A 18 12.11 -0.53 -6.91
N LYS A 19 11.58 -1.44 -6.09
CA LYS A 19 10.14 -1.59 -5.84
C LYS A 19 9.52 -0.31 -5.29
N LYS A 20 10.23 0.38 -4.39
CA LYS A 20 9.80 1.68 -3.85
C LYS A 20 9.72 2.75 -4.94
N LEU A 21 10.66 2.77 -5.89
CA LEU A 21 10.67 3.72 -7.00
C LEU A 21 9.55 3.43 -7.99
N LEU A 22 9.34 2.16 -8.35
CA LEU A 22 8.24 1.73 -9.22
C LEU A 22 6.88 2.10 -8.63
N PHE A 23 6.66 1.78 -7.35
CA PHE A 23 5.43 2.17 -6.65
C PHE A 23 5.19 3.69 -6.69
N ARG A 24 6.21 4.50 -6.37
CA ARG A 24 6.10 5.97 -6.43
C ARG A 24 5.78 6.46 -7.84
N ALA A 25 6.45 5.91 -8.86
CA ALA A 25 6.22 6.29 -10.26
C ALA A 25 4.78 5.99 -10.69
N THR A 26 4.23 4.85 -10.28
CA THR A 26 2.84 4.46 -10.56
C THR A 26 1.85 5.41 -9.89
N LEU A 27 2.06 5.76 -8.61
CA LEU A 27 1.19 6.73 -7.92
C LEU A 27 1.25 8.13 -8.53
N ILE A 28 2.44 8.59 -8.93
CA ILE A 28 2.60 9.89 -9.59
C ILE A 28 1.88 9.90 -10.94
N THR A 29 2.01 8.82 -11.72
CA THR A 29 1.36 8.70 -13.03
C THR A 29 -0.16 8.66 -12.91
N ALA A 30 -0.69 7.82 -12.02
CA ALA A 30 -2.12 7.78 -11.73
C ALA A 30 -2.63 9.12 -11.20
N GLY A 31 -1.84 9.78 -10.34
CA GLY A 31 -2.19 11.06 -9.76
C GLY A 31 -2.27 12.20 -10.77
N LYS A 32 -1.38 12.20 -11.77
CA LYS A 32 -1.45 13.14 -12.90
C LYS A 32 -2.70 12.91 -13.76
N ARG A 33 -3.06 11.64 -14.02
CA ARG A 33 -4.25 11.28 -14.80
C ARG A 33 -5.54 11.71 -14.11
N ASP A 34 -5.62 11.46 -12.81
CA ASP A 34 -6.84 11.68 -12.03
C ASP A 34 -6.89 13.06 -11.37
N GLN A 35 -5.83 13.87 -11.52
CA GLN A 35 -5.61 15.15 -10.81
C GLN A 35 -5.67 15.02 -9.27
N ILE A 36 -5.14 13.92 -8.73
CA ILE A 36 -5.16 13.59 -7.30
C ILE A 36 -3.74 13.31 -6.81
N ASP A 37 -3.34 13.86 -5.66
CA ASP A 37 -2.07 13.50 -5.03
C ASP A 37 -2.17 12.15 -4.27
N TYR A 38 -2.06 11.04 -5.01
CA TYR A 38 -2.06 9.71 -4.40
C TYR A 38 -0.82 9.45 -3.53
N MET A 39 0.31 10.11 -3.78
CA MET A 39 1.51 9.90 -2.97
C MET A 39 1.35 10.56 -1.59
N GLY A 40 0.83 11.79 -1.54
CA GLY A 40 0.46 12.45 -0.29
C GLY A 40 -0.59 11.65 0.48
N ARG A 41 -1.66 11.19 -0.20
CA ARG A 41 -2.68 10.33 0.42
C ARG A 41 -2.12 9.02 0.97
N PHE A 42 -1.14 8.42 0.28
CA PHE A 42 -0.45 7.24 0.81
C PHE A 42 0.34 7.58 2.09
N GLN A 43 1.07 8.69 2.13
CA GLN A 43 1.79 9.14 3.33
C GLN A 43 0.88 9.52 4.49
N ASP A 44 -0.35 9.95 4.21
CA ASP A 44 -1.33 10.21 5.26
C ASP A 44 -1.89 8.90 5.81
N THR A 45 -2.11 7.90 4.95
CA THR A 45 -2.78 6.65 5.34
C THR A 45 -1.82 5.53 5.79
N TRP A 46 -0.55 5.53 5.38
CA TRP A 46 0.44 4.46 5.65
C TRP A 46 0.78 4.28 7.15
N GLN A 47 0.48 5.27 7.99
CA GLN A 47 0.79 5.31 9.42
C GLN A 47 -0.37 4.83 10.31
N PHE A 48 -1.54 4.56 9.72
CA PHE A 48 -2.74 4.20 10.47
C PHE A 48 -3.23 2.80 10.09
N ALA A 49 -3.09 1.84 11.02
CA ALA A 49 -3.51 0.45 10.85
C ALA A 49 -5.01 0.27 10.52
N THR A 50 -5.86 1.21 10.93
CA THR A 50 -7.33 1.14 10.82
C THR A 50 -7.90 1.62 9.49
N VAL A 51 -7.11 2.26 8.63
CA VAL A 51 -7.61 2.98 7.44
C VAL A 51 -7.57 2.13 6.16
N LEU A 52 -7.50 0.80 6.28
CA LEU A 52 -7.45 -0.10 5.12
C LEU A 52 -8.69 0.04 4.20
N GLY A 53 -9.86 0.40 4.74
CA GLY A 53 -11.10 0.59 3.98
C GLY A 53 -11.23 1.94 3.26
N LEU A 54 -10.29 2.88 3.45
CA LEU A 54 -10.30 4.22 2.82
C LEU A 54 -9.06 4.47 1.96
N VAL A 55 -8.20 3.46 1.78
CA VAL A 55 -7.07 3.56 0.85
C VAL A 55 -7.65 3.61 -0.57
N PRO A 56 -7.40 4.67 -1.36
CA PRO A 56 -7.85 4.73 -2.74
C PRO A 56 -7.37 3.52 -3.54
N ASP A 57 -8.24 2.96 -4.39
CA ASP A 57 -7.95 1.75 -5.17
C ASP A 57 -6.62 1.85 -5.95
N ALA A 58 -6.29 3.03 -6.47
CA ALA A 58 -5.01 3.26 -7.15
C ALA A 58 -3.78 2.93 -6.28
N ILE A 59 -3.84 3.23 -4.98
CA ILE A 59 -2.77 2.92 -4.02
C ILE A 59 -2.73 1.44 -3.71
N ALA A 60 -3.89 0.80 -3.52
CA ALA A 60 -3.99 -0.63 -3.27
C ALA A 60 -3.46 -1.46 -4.46
N THR A 61 -3.83 -1.06 -5.68
CA THR A 61 -3.38 -1.69 -6.92
C THR A 61 -1.88 -1.52 -7.12
N ALA A 62 -1.36 -0.29 -7.03
CA ALA A 62 0.08 -0.05 -7.17
C ALA A 62 0.91 -0.81 -6.12
N ALA A 63 0.40 -0.92 -4.89
CA ALA A 63 1.07 -1.68 -3.84
C ALA A 63 1.07 -3.18 -4.13
N ARG A 64 -0.02 -3.74 -4.65
CA ARG A 64 -0.08 -5.15 -5.07
C ARG A 64 0.83 -5.45 -6.25
N GLU A 65 0.96 -4.52 -7.18
CA GLU A 65 1.77 -4.70 -8.39
C GLU A 65 3.28 -4.59 -8.10
N HIS A 66 3.69 -3.71 -7.19
CA HIS A 66 5.10 -3.35 -7.03
C HIS A 66 5.70 -3.64 -5.66
N LEU A 67 4.89 -3.72 -4.60
CA LEU A 67 5.39 -3.86 -3.23
C LEU A 67 5.12 -5.22 -2.63
N ILE A 68 3.97 -5.82 -2.95
CA ILE A 68 3.55 -7.12 -2.44
C ILE A 68 3.92 -8.14 -3.51
N ASP A 69 4.96 -8.94 -3.29
CA ASP A 69 5.23 -10.06 -4.17
C ASP A 69 4.04 -11.02 -4.15
N SER A 70 3.58 -11.41 -5.34
CA SER A 70 2.51 -12.41 -5.52
C SER A 70 2.84 -13.79 -4.93
N ASN A 71 4.06 -13.95 -4.40
CA ASN A 71 4.54 -15.19 -3.81
C ASN A 71 4.59 -15.16 -2.27
N ASP A 72 4.17 -14.08 -1.63
CA ASP A 72 4.21 -13.98 -0.17
C ASP A 72 2.80 -14.13 0.44
N ASN A 73 2.74 -14.94 1.49
CA ASN A 73 1.58 -15.46 2.22
C ASN A 73 0.67 -14.40 2.87
N ALA A 74 0.70 -13.15 2.42
CA ALA A 74 -0.08 -12.04 2.92
C ALA A 74 -1.59 -12.20 2.65
N LEU A 75 -1.98 -12.74 1.49
CA LEU A 75 -3.37 -13.09 1.19
C LEU A 75 -3.87 -14.26 2.06
N SER A 76 -3.04 -15.28 2.28
CA SER A 76 -3.35 -16.41 3.15
C SER A 76 -3.55 -16.00 4.62
N ARG A 77 -2.78 -15.01 5.10
CA ARG A 77 -2.92 -14.42 6.45
C ARG A 77 -4.19 -13.57 6.61
N LEU A 78 -4.60 -12.86 5.56
CA LEU A 78 -5.86 -12.10 5.56
C LEU A 78 -7.10 -13.01 5.50
N GLN A 79 -6.98 -14.20 4.90
CA GLN A 79 -8.04 -15.22 4.91
C GLN A 79 -8.14 -15.93 6.27
N THR A 80 -7.01 -16.22 6.94
CA THR A 80 -7.04 -16.85 8.28
C THR A 80 -7.64 -15.92 9.35
N LEU A 81 -7.46 -14.60 9.24
CA LEU A 81 -8.08 -13.62 10.14
C LEU A 81 -9.60 -13.44 9.96
N LYS A 82 -10.18 -13.94 8.86
CA LYS A 82 -11.64 -13.96 8.64
C LYS A 82 -12.30 -15.27 9.10
N MET A 83 -11.50 -16.28 9.47
CA MET A 83 -11.98 -17.60 9.90
C MET A 83 -11.69 -17.90 11.38
N ALA A 84 -11.22 -16.90 12.13
CA ALA A 84 -11.00 -16.96 13.58
C ALA A 84 -12.03 -16.11 14.33
#